data_AF-A0A2P8HHM6-F1
#
_entry.id   AF-A0A2P8HHM6-F1
#
_cell.length_a   1.000
_cell.length_b   1.000
_cell.length_c   1.000
_cell.angle_alpha   90.00
_cell.angle_beta   90.00
_cell.angle_gamma   90.00
#
_symmetry.space_group_name_H-M   'P 1'
#
loop_
_entity.id
_entity.type
_entity.pdbx_description
1 polymer ?
#
loop_
_entity_poly.entity_id
_entity_poly.type
_entity_poly.pdbx_seq_one_letter_code
_entity_poly.pdbx_strand_id
1 'polypeptide(L)'
;MKADKYVLLIAEQLKTAVLNSQVESIILGAIANIEQKEGADLISPVLTKLLAWLENLSPLDWNSTQWGCLRYASIYLRKYSKMELV
;
A
#
# COMPACT_ATOMS: atom_id res chain seq x y z
N MET A 1 -14.29 8.64 -2.07
CA MET A 1 -15.21 7.51 -1.78
C MET A 1 -14.64 6.16 -2.19
N LYS A 2 -14.33 5.88 -3.48
CA LYS A 2 -13.78 4.56 -3.88
C LYS A 2 -12.31 4.37 -3.52
N ALA A 3 -11.45 5.35 -3.83
CA ALA A 3 -10.03 5.27 -3.48
C ALA A 3 -9.81 5.09 -1.97
N ASP A 4 -10.57 5.83 -1.14
CA ASP A 4 -10.46 5.75 0.32
C ASP A 4 -10.82 4.35 0.86
N LYS A 5 -11.81 3.68 0.23
CA LYS A 5 -12.18 2.30 0.57
C LYS A 5 -11.02 1.33 0.33
N TYR A 6 -10.36 1.44 -0.82
CA TYR A 6 -9.21 0.59 -1.14
C TYR A 6 -8.03 0.89 -0.22
N VAL A 7 -7.75 2.17 0.07
CA VAL A 7 -6.69 2.56 1.02
C VAL A 7 -6.93 1.93 2.38
N LEU A 8 -8.14 2.00 2.92
CA LEU A 8 -8.48 1.39 4.21
C LEU A 8 -8.30 -0.13 4.18
N LEU A 9 -8.78 -0.80 3.12
CA LEU A 9 -8.65 -2.25 2.99
C LEU A 9 -7.18 -2.69 2.93
N ILE A 10 -6.38 -2.00 2.13
CA ILE A 10 -4.94 -2.29 2.00
C ILE A 10 -4.24 -2.01 3.33
N ALA A 11 -4.55 -0.88 3.97
CA ALA A 11 -3.96 -0.51 5.26
C ALA A 11 -4.23 -1.59 6.32
N GLU A 12 -5.47 -2.07 6.46
CA GLU A 12 -5.80 -3.15 7.40
C GLU A 12 -5.02 -4.44 7.10
N GLN A 13 -4.88 -4.80 5.82
CA GLN A 13 -4.09 -5.98 5.44
C GLN A 13 -2.60 -5.80 5.81
N LEU A 14 -2.02 -4.63 5.52
CA LEU A 14 -0.61 -4.33 5.83
C LEU A 14 -0.29 -4.39 7.32
N LYS A 15 -1.25 -4.04 8.20
CA LYS A 15 -1.08 -4.15 9.67
C LYS A 15 -0.87 -5.59 10.15
N THR A 16 -1.33 -6.57 9.37
CA THR A 16 -1.21 -8.00 9.67
C THR A 16 0.01 -8.65 9.03
N ALA A 17 0.72 -7.93 8.15
CA ALA A 17 1.91 -8.46 7.48
C ALA A 17 3.07 -8.63 8.47
N VAL A 18 3.77 -9.76 8.34
CA VAL A 18 4.96 -10.10 9.11
C VAL A 18 6.20 -10.30 8.24
N LEU A 19 6.02 -10.33 6.91
CA LEU A 19 7.08 -10.50 5.92
C LEU A 19 6.93 -9.49 4.77
N ASN A 20 8.06 -9.05 4.23
CA ASN A 20 8.11 -8.16 3.06
C ASN A 20 7.39 -8.76 1.84
N SER A 21 7.49 -10.08 1.62
CA SER A 21 6.79 -10.75 0.52
C SER A 21 5.26 -10.68 0.64
N GLN A 22 4.73 -10.65 1.87
CA GLN A 22 3.29 -10.45 2.10
C GLN A 22 2.88 -9.03 1.76
N VAL A 23 3.72 -8.03 2.09
CA VAL A 23 3.49 -6.63 1.72
C VAL A 23 3.38 -6.47 0.20
N GLU A 24 4.30 -7.08 -0.56
CA GLU A 24 4.26 -7.05 -2.03
C GLU A 24 2.98 -7.70 -2.56
N SER A 25 2.64 -8.89 -2.05
CA SER A 25 1.44 -9.62 -2.47
C SER A 25 0.15 -8.84 -2.18
N ILE A 26 0.06 -8.17 -1.03
CA ILE A 26 -1.07 -7.31 -0.67
C ILE A 26 -1.20 -6.14 -1.67
N ILE A 27 -0.11 -5.44 -1.94
CA ILE A 27 -0.12 -4.26 -2.83
C ILE A 27 -0.45 -4.66 -4.26
N LEU A 28 0.25 -5.67 -4.82
CA LEU A 28 0.02 -6.14 -6.18
C LEU A 28 -1.39 -6.74 -6.34
N GLY A 29 -1.85 -7.50 -5.35
CA GLY A 29 -3.21 -8.05 -5.35
C GLY A 29 -4.28 -6.95 -5.34
N ALA A 30 -4.06 -5.87 -4.61
CA ALA A 30 -4.96 -4.72 -4.60
C ALA A 30 -4.95 -3.98 -5.95
N ILE A 31 -3.78 -3.77 -6.56
CA ILE A 31 -3.66 -3.15 -7.88
C ILE A 31 -4.44 -3.94 -8.93
N ALA A 32 -4.20 -5.25 -9.00
CA ALA A 32 -4.92 -6.13 -9.93
C ALA A 32 -6.44 -6.13 -9.67
N ASN A 33 -6.87 -6.06 -8.40
CA ASN A 33 -8.29 -5.99 -8.05
C ASN A 33 -8.93 -4.67 -8.50
N ILE A 34 -8.22 -3.55 -8.35
CA ILE A 34 -8.69 -2.23 -8.78
C ILE A 34 -8.81 -2.18 -10.30
N GLU A 35 -7.77 -2.64 -10.99
CA GLU A 35 -7.73 -2.67 -12.46
C GLU A 35 -8.91 -3.48 -13.03
N GLN A 36 -9.20 -4.65 -12.45
CA GLN A 36 -10.29 -5.51 -12.89
C GLN A 36 -11.70 -4.97 -12.59
N LYS A 37 -11.89 -4.22 -11.50
CA LYS A 37 -13.22 -3.84 -11.01
C LYS A 37 -13.62 -2.40 -11.29
N GLU A 38 -12.64 -1.49 -11.26
CA GLU A 38 -12.89 -0.05 -11.26
C GLU A 38 -12.17 0.66 -12.40
N GLY A 39 -11.05 0.10 -12.88
CA GLY A 39 -10.23 0.68 -13.94
C GLY A 39 -8.85 1.14 -13.46
N ALA A 40 -7.90 1.22 -14.39
CA ALA A 40 -6.51 1.57 -14.11
C ALA A 40 -6.34 3.04 -13.64
N ASP A 41 -7.28 3.91 -13.98
CA ASP A 41 -7.33 5.31 -13.56
C ASP A 41 -7.45 5.48 -12.04
N LEU A 42 -8.04 4.49 -11.34
CA LEU A 42 -8.17 4.52 -9.89
C LEU A 42 -6.89 4.07 -9.15
N ILE A 43 -5.95 3.41 -9.82
CA ILE A 43 -4.72 2.88 -9.20
C ILE A 43 -3.87 4.02 -8.64
N SER A 44 -3.52 5.01 -9.46
CA SER A 44 -2.64 6.11 -9.05
C SER A 44 -3.18 6.88 -7.83
N PRO A 45 -4.46 7.33 -7.80
CA PRO A 45 -5.06 7.95 -6.62
C PRO A 45 -5.00 7.09 -5.34
N VAL A 46 -5.20 5.76 -5.48
CA VAL A 46 -5.11 4.83 -4.34
C VAL A 46 -3.67 4.75 -3.83
N LEU A 47 -2.69 4.56 -4.72
CA LEU A 47 -1.29 4.43 -4.32
C LEU A 47 -0.76 5.73 -3.69
N THR A 48 -1.12 6.91 -4.23
CA THR A 48 -0.75 8.20 -3.65
C THR A 48 -1.32 8.37 -2.24
N LYS A 49 -2.62 8.07 -2.04
CA LYS A 49 -3.24 8.17 -0.72
C LYS A 49 -2.69 7.16 0.27
N LEU A 50 -2.40 5.94 -0.19
CA LEU A 50 -1.80 4.90 0.64
C LEU A 50 -0.38 5.30 1.09
N LEU A 51 0.41 5.87 0.19
CA LEU A 51 1.73 6.39 0.53
C LEU A 51 1.65 7.52 1.56
N ALA A 52 0.73 8.47 1.37
CA ALA A 52 0.50 9.54 2.33
C ALA A 52 0.06 9.00 3.70
N TRP A 53 -0.79 7.96 3.75
CA TRP A 53 -1.16 7.31 5.01
C TRP A 53 0.06 6.70 5.71
N LEU A 54 0.89 5.95 4.98
CA LEU A 54 2.11 5.33 5.53
C LEU A 54 3.11 6.37 6.07
N GLU A 55 3.23 7.52 5.41
CA GLU A 55 4.14 8.60 5.81
C GLU A 55 3.69 9.32 7.10
N ASN A 56 2.41 9.24 7.45
CA ASN A 56 1.85 9.83 8.65
C ASN A 56 1.81 8.87 9.86
N LEU A 57 2.30 7.63 9.72
CA LEU A 57 2.33 6.68 10.82
C LEU A 57 3.43 7.02 11.83
N SER A 58 3.08 6.93 13.12
CA SER A 58 4.06 7.01 14.20
C SER A 58 4.70 5.64 14.44
N PRO A 59 6.04 5.55 14.57
CA PRO A 59 6.71 4.29 14.91
C PRO A 59 6.30 3.73 16.28
N LEU A 60 5.80 4.58 17.18
CA LEU A 60 5.42 4.19 18.54
C LEU A 60 4.16 3.32 18.60
N ASP A 61 3.35 3.32 17.53
CA ASP A 61 2.09 2.58 17.47
C ASP A 61 2.27 1.12 17.03
N TRP A 62 3.49 0.71 16.68
CA TRP A 62 3.78 -0.56 16.02
C TRP A 62 4.92 -1.30 16.70
N ASN A 63 4.86 -2.64 16.70
CA ASN A 63 6.03 -3.43 17.04
C ASN A 63 7.08 -3.40 15.91
N SER A 64 8.31 -3.83 16.21
CA SER A 64 9.43 -3.77 15.26
C SER A 64 9.16 -4.46 13.92
N THR A 65 8.46 -5.61 13.94
CA THR A 65 8.12 -6.37 12.72
C THR A 65 7.08 -5.64 11.89
N GLN A 66 6.01 -5.17 12.53
CA GLN A 66 4.95 -4.39 11.87
C GLN A 66 5.51 -3.09 11.30
N TRP A 67 6.29 -2.36 12.08
CA TRP A 67 6.94 -1.13 11.61
C TRP A 67 7.87 -1.40 10.42
N GLY A 68 8.65 -2.48 10.48
CA GLY A 68 9.49 -2.94 9.37
C GLY A 68 8.68 -3.15 8.09
N CYS A 69 7.56 -3.88 8.17
CA CYS A 69 6.67 -4.14 7.03
C CYS A 69 6.02 -2.86 6.48
N LEU A 70 5.56 -1.96 7.36
CA LEU A 70 4.96 -0.68 6.96
C LEU A 70 5.97 0.25 6.28
N ARG A 71 7.20 0.32 6.81
CA ARG A 71 8.30 1.05 6.17
C ARG A 71 8.68 0.45 4.82
N TYR A 72 8.70 -0.88 4.74
CA TYR A 72 8.91 -1.59 3.49
C TYR A 72 7.84 -1.24 2.45
N ALA A 73 6.56 -1.20 2.85
CA ALA A 73 5.45 -0.81 1.99
C ALA A 73 5.66 0.58 1.36
N SER A 74 6.11 1.58 2.14
CA SER A 74 6.42 2.91 1.60
C SER A 74 7.53 2.88 0.56
N ILE A 75 8.59 2.10 0.80
CA ILE A 75 9.70 1.94 -0.14
C ILE A 75 9.22 1.27 -1.42
N TYR A 76 8.42 0.21 -1.29
CA TYR A 76 7.88 -0.54 -2.41
C TYR A 76 6.99 0.34 -3.30
N LEU A 77 6.05 1.08 -2.71
CA LEU A 77 5.18 2.01 -3.45
C LEU A 77 5.96 3.08 -4.20
N ARG A 78 6.99 3.68 -3.57
CA ARG A 78 7.85 4.67 -4.23
C ARG A 78 8.63 4.08 -5.40
N LYS A 79 9.05 2.81 -5.32
CA LYS A 79 9.69 2.10 -6.43
C LYS A 79 8.68 1.82 -7.55
N TYR A 80 7.50 1.35 -7.20
CA TYR A 80 6.41 1.07 -8.14
C TYR A 80 6.05 2.32 -8.94
N SER A 81 5.82 3.46 -8.27
CA SER A 81 5.53 4.73 -8.95
C SER A 81 6.66 5.24 -9.84
N LYS A 82 7.92 4.86 -9.59
CA LYS A 82 9.04 5.20 -10.48
C LYS A 82 9.16 4.25 -11.67
N MET A 83 8.76 2.99 -11.53
CA MET A 83 8.77 2.00 -12.62
C MET A 83 7.65 2.25 -13.62
N GLU A 84 6.47 2.68 -13.16
CA GLU A 84 5.32 3.04 -14.02
C GLU A 84 5.54 4.35 -14.82
N LEU A 85 6.61 5.11 -14.54
CA LEU A 85 6.97 6.34 -15.25
C LEU A 85 8.03 6.12 -16.37
N VAL A 86 8.38 4.86 -16.66
CA VAL A 86 9.34 4.47 -17.70
C VAL A 86 8.65 3.76 -18.85
#